data_AF-A0A2A2HY24-F1
#
_entry.id   AF-A0A2A2HY24-F1
#
_cell.length_a   1.000
_cell.length_b   1.000
_cell.length_c   1.000
_cell.angle_alpha   90.00
_cell.angle_beta   90.00
_cell.angle_gamma   90.00
#
_symmetry.space_group_name_H-M   'P 1'
#
loop_
_entity.id
_entity.type
_entity.pdbx_description
1 polymer ?
#
loop_
_entity_poly.entity_id
_entity_poly.type
_entity_poly.pdbx_seq_one_letter_code
_entity_poly.pdbx_strand_id
1 'polypeptide(L)'
;MVSEIPLAKLPDIQSKVDGLAHGVLIPLFFAFIGFLINPYTLKNTGSFTLLIILAALSGKLAGGFIGSKVIGFDFYESLIFGTGVMPRAGVELVILTIGRELQIINQETFSSMVLMVVVSILISPICVRWAVQARQRKNG
;
A
#
# COMPACT_ATOMS: atom_id res chain seq x y z
N MET A 1 -29.98 -12.87 13.13
CA MET A 1 -29.71 -13.47 11.80
C MET A 1 -28.23 -13.79 11.54
N VAL A 2 -27.25 -13.25 12.32
CA VAL A 2 -25.82 -13.62 12.21
C VAL A 2 -25.37 -14.63 13.30
N SER A 3 -26.17 -14.89 14.34
CA SER A 3 -25.77 -15.73 15.48
C SER A 3 -25.86 -17.24 15.26
N GLU A 4 -26.34 -17.71 14.11
CA GLU A 4 -26.47 -19.15 13.81
C GLU A 4 -25.30 -19.74 13.00
N ILE A 5 -24.30 -18.94 12.64
CA ILE A 5 -23.11 -19.46 11.99
C ILE A 5 -22.34 -20.27 13.05
N PRO A 6 -22.15 -21.59 12.87
CA PRO A 6 -21.30 -22.36 13.78
C PRO A 6 -19.90 -21.78 13.68
N LEU A 7 -19.39 -21.14 14.73
CA LEU A 7 -18.05 -20.53 14.80
C LEU A 7 -16.95 -21.51 14.33
N ALA A 8 -17.21 -22.82 14.45
CA ALA A 8 -16.37 -23.91 13.95
C ALA A 8 -16.16 -23.92 12.42
N LYS A 9 -17.06 -23.35 11.61
CA LYS A 9 -16.94 -23.30 10.13
C LYS A 9 -16.21 -22.08 9.60
N LEU A 10 -15.97 -21.06 10.45
CA LEU A 10 -15.24 -19.86 10.06
C LEU A 10 -13.83 -20.12 9.51
N PRO A 11 -12.98 -20.98 10.14
CA PRO A 11 -11.64 -21.25 9.60
C PRO A 11 -11.66 -21.94 8.22
N ASP A 12 -12.67 -22.78 7.95
CA ASP A 12 -12.83 -23.44 6.64
C ASP A 12 -13.25 -22.45 5.55
N ILE A 13 -14.15 -21.51 5.88
CA ILE A 13 -14.54 -20.46 4.95
C ILE A 13 -13.36 -19.51 4.71
N GLN A 14 -12.64 -19.13 5.77
CA GLN A 14 -11.50 -18.25 5.69
C GLN A 14 -10.37 -18.85 4.83
N SER A 15 -10.03 -20.12 5.01
CA SER A 15 -9.00 -20.78 4.19
C SER A 15 -9.39 -20.88 2.72
N LYS A 16 -10.66 -21.16 2.41
CA LYS A 16 -11.16 -21.17 1.03
C LYS A 16 -11.11 -19.78 0.38
N VAL A 17 -11.52 -18.75 1.11
CA VAL A 17 -11.45 -17.35 0.65
C VAL A 17 -9.99 -16.92 0.48
N ASP A 18 -9.11 -17.29 1.41
CA ASP A 18 -7.69 -16.95 1.37
C ASP A 18 -6.98 -17.57 0.17
N GLY A 19 -7.26 -18.84 -0.13
CA GLY A 19 -6.75 -19.53 -1.31
C GLY A 19 -7.20 -18.88 -2.61
N LEU A 20 -8.48 -18.47 -2.71
CA LEU A 20 -9.00 -17.77 -3.88
C LEU A 20 -8.46 -16.35 -4.00
N ALA A 21 -8.32 -15.65 -2.87
CA ALA A 21 -7.77 -14.30 -2.81
C ALA A 21 -6.32 -14.28 -3.29
N HIS A 22 -5.45 -15.11 -2.70
CA HIS A 22 -4.03 -15.14 -3.05
C HIS A 22 -3.77 -15.81 -4.40
N GLY A 23 -4.58 -16.79 -4.79
CA GLY A 23 -4.41 -17.50 -6.05
C GLY A 23 -4.84 -16.70 -7.28
N VAL A 24 -5.89 -15.88 -7.16
CA VAL A 24 -6.50 -15.21 -8.32
C VAL A 24 -6.75 -13.73 -8.08
N LEU A 25 -7.48 -13.36 -7.02
CA LEU A 25 -7.99 -11.99 -6.88
C LEU A 25 -6.86 -10.96 -6.68
N ILE A 26 -5.90 -11.25 -5.81
CA ILE A 26 -4.79 -10.36 -5.48
C ILE A 26 -3.87 -10.17 -6.69
N PRO A 27 -3.37 -11.22 -7.38
CA PRO A 27 -2.59 -11.06 -8.60
C PRO A 27 -3.34 -10.30 -9.70
N LEU A 28 -4.63 -10.60 -9.90
CA LEU A 28 -5.45 -9.93 -10.91
C LEU A 28 -5.66 -8.45 -10.59
N PHE A 29 -5.89 -8.11 -9.33
CA PHE A 29 -5.99 -6.71 -8.87
C PHE A 29 -4.72 -5.93 -9.18
N PHE A 30 -3.54 -6.48 -8.87
CA PHE A 30 -2.26 -5.83 -9.18
C PHE A 30 -2.00 -5.70 -10.67
N ALA A 31 -2.32 -6.73 -11.46
CA ALA A 31 -2.20 -6.66 -12.91
C ALA A 31 -3.11 -5.58 -13.52
N PHE A 32 -4.35 -5.48 -13.04
CA PHE A 32 -5.30 -4.47 -13.47
C PHE A 32 -4.81 -3.05 -13.15
N ILE A 33 -4.31 -2.82 -11.93
CA ILE A 33 -3.77 -1.50 -11.54
C ILE A 33 -2.59 -1.12 -12.42
N GLY A 34 -1.66 -2.05 -12.66
CA GLY A 34 -0.53 -1.82 -13.55
C GLY A 34 -0.96 -1.45 -14.97
N PHE A 35 -2.03 -2.06 -15.47
CA PHE A 35 -2.59 -1.79 -16.79
C PHE A 35 -3.16 -0.37 -16.95
N LEU A 36 -3.62 0.27 -15.86
CA LEU A 36 -4.13 1.64 -15.89
C LEU A 36 -3.03 2.70 -16.13
N ILE A 37 -1.75 2.32 -15.98
CA ILE A 37 -0.61 3.22 -16.16
C ILE A 37 -0.31 3.38 -17.65
N ASN A 38 -0.23 4.63 -18.14
CA ASN A 38 0.21 4.89 -19.51
C ASN A 38 1.71 5.20 -19.57
N PRO A 39 2.57 4.28 -20.03
CA PRO A 39 4.03 4.45 -20.01
C PRO A 39 4.53 5.62 -20.89
N TYR A 40 3.79 6.00 -21.94
CA TYR A 40 4.16 7.13 -22.79
C TYR A 40 4.07 8.45 -22.03
N THR A 41 3.08 8.60 -21.16
CA THR A 41 2.92 9.80 -20.34
C THR A 41 4.02 9.92 -19.27
N LEU A 42 4.48 8.80 -18.71
CA LEU A 42 5.56 8.80 -17.72
C LEU A 42 6.92 9.21 -18.29
N LYS A 43 7.16 9.00 -19.59
CA LYS A 43 8.43 9.37 -20.22
C LYS A 43 8.66 10.89 -20.17
N ASN A 44 7.59 11.67 -20.25
CA ASN A 44 7.67 13.13 -20.22
C ASN A 44 7.65 13.70 -18.79
N THR A 45 6.93 13.04 -17.88
CA THR A 45 6.68 13.53 -16.51
C THR A 45 7.49 12.75 -15.45
N GLY A 46 8.59 12.10 -15.85
CA GLY A 46 9.35 11.17 -15.00
C GLY A 46 9.94 11.79 -13.73
N SER A 47 10.46 13.01 -13.80
CA SER A 47 11.02 13.72 -12.65
C SER A 47 9.95 14.08 -11.61
N PHE A 48 8.79 14.55 -12.07
CA PHE A 48 7.64 14.84 -11.21
C PHE A 48 7.11 13.58 -10.53
N THR A 49 7.05 12.47 -11.28
CA THR A 49 6.60 11.18 -10.75
C THR A 49 7.53 10.68 -9.64
N LEU A 50 8.85 10.79 -9.85
CA LEU A 50 9.84 10.42 -8.83
C LEU A 50 9.67 11.27 -7.56
N LEU A 51 9.44 12.57 -7.72
CA LEU A 51 9.24 13.49 -6.60
C LEU A 51 7.97 13.15 -5.81
N ILE A 52 6.87 12.81 -6.48
CA ILE A 52 5.63 12.33 -5.83
C ILE A 52 5.91 11.07 -5.03
N ILE A 53 6.61 10.09 -5.60
CA ILE A 53 6.93 8.83 -4.92
C ILE A 53 7.74 9.11 -3.65
N LEU A 54 8.83 9.87 -3.76
CA LEU A 54 9.67 10.17 -2.61
C LEU A 54 8.92 10.96 -1.53
N ALA A 55 8.14 11.96 -1.92
CA ALA A 55 7.34 12.75 -0.99
C ALA A 55 6.26 11.90 -0.30
N ALA A 56 5.55 11.05 -1.03
CA ALA A 56 4.51 10.19 -0.49
C ALA A 56 5.08 9.15 0.49
N LEU A 57 6.17 8.47 0.11
CA LEU A 57 6.79 7.45 0.95
C LEU A 57 7.41 8.05 2.22
N SER A 58 8.17 9.14 2.08
CA SER A 58 8.78 9.81 3.23
C SER A 58 7.75 10.43 4.15
N GLY A 59 6.73 11.10 3.61
CA GLY A 59 5.65 11.70 4.40
C GLY A 59 4.85 10.65 5.19
N LYS A 60 4.57 9.50 4.59
CA LYS A 60 3.87 8.39 5.27
C LYS A 60 4.71 7.74 6.34
N LEU A 61 5.96 7.43 6.02
CA LEU A 61 6.89 6.85 6.99
C LEU A 61 7.10 7.80 8.17
N ALA A 62 7.37 9.08 7.92
CA ALA A 62 7.58 10.08 8.95
C ALA A 62 6.32 10.30 9.79
N GLY A 63 5.14 10.44 9.16
CA GLY A 63 3.88 10.62 9.87
C GLY A 63 3.53 9.43 10.76
N GLY A 64 3.68 8.20 10.26
CA GLY A 64 3.46 6.99 11.06
C GLY A 64 4.49 6.83 12.18
N PHE A 65 5.76 7.12 11.91
CA PHE A 65 6.83 7.08 12.90
C PHE A 65 6.63 8.10 14.02
N ILE A 66 6.34 9.36 13.67
CA ILE A 66 6.10 10.43 14.65
C ILE A 66 4.83 10.13 15.45
N GLY A 67 3.75 9.71 14.79
CA GLY A 67 2.50 9.38 15.46
C GLY A 67 2.65 8.25 16.48
N SER A 68 3.34 7.16 16.10
CA SER A 68 3.64 6.06 17.03
C SER A 68 4.60 6.48 18.15
N LYS A 69 5.56 7.36 17.86
CA LYS A 69 6.43 7.94 18.88
C LYS A 69 5.69 8.73 19.95
N VAL A 70 4.70 9.53 19.56
CA VAL A 70 3.86 10.31 20.48
C VAL A 70 3.05 9.39 21.42
N ILE A 71 2.69 8.19 20.94
CA ILE A 71 1.95 7.19 21.71
C ILE A 71 2.87 6.40 22.67
N GLY A 72 4.19 6.58 22.59
CA GLY A 72 5.17 5.98 23.50
C GLY A 72 5.87 4.73 22.96
N PHE A 73 5.77 4.45 21.66
CA PHE A 73 6.44 3.29 21.06
C PHE A 73 7.97 3.44 21.07
N ASP A 74 8.68 2.31 21.16
CA ASP A 74 10.13 2.32 21.00
C ASP A 74 10.53 2.74 19.56
N PHE A 75 11.81 3.04 19.32
CA PHE A 75 12.27 3.48 17.99
C PHE A 75 11.96 2.46 16.88
N TYR A 76 12.18 1.18 17.15
CA TYR A 76 11.99 0.12 16.16
C TYR A 76 10.52 -0.21 15.95
N GLU A 77 9.71 -0.17 17.02
CA GLU A 77 8.25 -0.25 16.96
C GLU A 77 7.67 0.88 16.12
N SER A 78 8.17 2.09 16.32
CA SER A 78 7.74 3.26 15.55
C SER A 78 8.11 3.13 14.07
N LEU A 79 9.27 2.55 13.78
CA LEU A 79 9.72 2.28 12.41
C LEU A 79 8.90 1.16 11.74
N ILE A 80 8.61 0.08 12.46
CA ILE A 80 7.75 -1.02 12.00
C ILE A 80 6.34 -0.49 11.72
N PHE A 81 5.80 0.33 12.61
CA PHE A 81 4.49 0.95 12.42
C PHE A 81 4.49 1.90 11.21
N GLY A 82 5.46 2.80 11.13
CA GLY A 82 5.60 3.75 10.01
C GLY A 82 5.72 3.07 8.65
N THR A 83 6.49 2.00 8.56
CA THR A 83 6.63 1.20 7.33
C THR A 83 5.38 0.36 7.03
N GLY A 84 4.66 -0.10 8.06
CA GLY A 84 3.43 -0.87 7.92
C GLY A 84 2.25 -0.08 7.35
N VAL A 85 2.22 1.25 7.54
CA VAL A 85 1.13 2.12 7.05
C VAL A 85 1.42 2.81 5.72
N MET A 86 2.58 2.54 5.11
CA MET A 86 2.96 3.06 3.78
C MET A 86 2.09 2.55 2.62
N PRO A 87 1.73 1.25 2.51
CA PRO A 87 1.00 0.74 1.35
C PRO A 87 -0.37 1.40 1.21
N ARG A 88 -0.72 1.78 -0.01
CA ARG A 88 -1.99 2.41 -0.39
C ARG A 88 -2.53 1.72 -1.63
N ALA A 89 -3.79 1.32 -1.64
CA ALA A 89 -4.40 0.69 -2.81
C ALA A 89 -5.92 0.89 -2.86
N GLY A 90 -6.62 0.69 -1.74
CA GLY A 90 -8.09 0.65 -1.73
C GLY A 90 -8.76 1.98 -2.12
N VAL A 91 -8.99 2.84 -1.14
CA VAL A 91 -9.79 4.07 -1.32
C VAL A 91 -9.11 5.07 -2.27
N GLU A 92 -7.79 5.12 -2.28
CA GLU A 92 -7.03 6.07 -3.11
C GLU A 92 -7.20 5.81 -4.61
N LEU A 93 -7.17 4.55 -5.05
CA LEU A 93 -7.41 4.23 -6.46
C LEU A 93 -8.83 4.55 -6.89
N VAL A 94 -9.81 4.32 -6.02
CA VAL A 94 -11.21 4.72 -6.28
C VAL A 94 -11.32 6.23 -6.49
N ILE A 95 -10.69 7.02 -5.62
CA ILE A 95 -10.66 8.48 -5.75
C ILE A 95 -9.94 8.93 -7.02
N LEU A 96 -8.83 8.28 -7.38
CA LEU A 96 -8.09 8.58 -8.60
C LEU A 96 -8.92 8.28 -9.85
N THR A 97 -9.62 7.14 -9.89
CA THR A 97 -10.50 6.80 -11.02
C THR A 97 -11.64 7.80 -11.15
N ILE A 98 -12.35 8.08 -10.06
CA ILE A 98 -13.46 9.07 -10.07
C ILE A 98 -12.94 10.46 -10.46
N GLY A 99 -11.81 10.89 -9.90
CA GLY A 99 -11.21 12.18 -10.23
C GLY A 99 -10.79 12.27 -11.71
N ARG A 100 -10.37 11.15 -12.30
CA ARG A 100 -10.01 11.09 -13.73
C ARG A 100 -11.25 11.14 -14.62
N GLU A 101 -12.32 10.43 -14.25
CA GLU A 101 -13.61 10.45 -14.94
C GLU A 101 -14.25 11.85 -14.93
N LEU A 102 -14.16 12.54 -13.79
CA LEU A 102 -14.62 13.93 -13.64
C LEU A 102 -13.68 14.95 -14.28
N GLN A 103 -12.59 14.51 -14.93
CA GLN A 103 -11.54 15.35 -15.51
C GLN A 103 -10.89 16.34 -14.53
N ILE A 104 -10.98 16.08 -13.23
CA ILE A 104 -10.30 16.85 -12.17
C ILE A 104 -8.78 16.64 -12.26
N ILE A 105 -8.35 15.44 -12.64
CA ILE A 105 -6.95 15.09 -12.84
C ILE A 105 -6.64 14.66 -14.28
N ASN A 106 -5.50 15.11 -14.79
CA ASN A 106 -5.03 14.75 -16.13
C ASN A 106 -4.45 13.31 -16.17
N GLN A 107 -4.17 12.80 -17.37
CA GLN A 107 -3.67 11.43 -17.54
C GLN A 107 -2.30 11.24 -16.88
N GLU A 108 -1.48 12.29 -16.94
CA GLU A 108 -0.14 12.29 -16.38
C GLU A 108 -0.18 12.11 -14.86
N THR A 109 -0.93 12.96 -14.15
CA THR A 109 -1.09 12.89 -12.69
C THR A 109 -1.71 11.56 -12.27
N PHE A 110 -2.74 11.09 -13.00
CA PHE A 110 -3.34 9.78 -12.74
C PHE A 110 -2.30 8.65 -12.85
N SER A 111 -1.54 8.62 -13.94
CA SER A 111 -0.53 7.57 -14.17
C SER A 111 0.61 7.64 -13.16
N SER A 112 1.05 8.85 -12.77
CA SER A 112 2.06 9.05 -11.72
C SER A 112 1.58 8.58 -10.34
N MET A 113 0.32 8.88 -9.98
CA MET A 113 -0.25 8.46 -8.69
C MET A 113 -0.48 6.95 -8.63
N VAL A 114 -0.95 6.34 -9.72
CA VAL A 114 -1.08 4.88 -9.82
C VAL A 114 0.29 4.21 -9.73
N LEU A 115 1.32 4.75 -10.39
CA LEU A 115 2.69 4.25 -10.24
C LEU A 115 3.17 4.37 -8.79
N MET A 116 2.91 5.50 -8.13
CA MET A 116 3.26 5.68 -6.72
C MET A 116 2.60 4.62 -5.82
N VAL A 117 1.32 4.32 -6.06
CA VAL A 117 0.59 3.24 -5.39
C VAL A 117 1.29 1.89 -5.59
N VAL A 118 1.60 1.52 -6.83
CA VAL A 118 2.29 0.25 -7.14
C VAL A 118 3.65 0.18 -6.45
N VAL A 119 4.45 1.24 -6.56
CA VAL A 119 5.78 1.32 -5.95
C VAL A 119 5.70 1.23 -4.42
N SER A 120 4.75 1.92 -3.79
CA SER A 120 4.54 1.86 -2.35
C SER A 120 4.24 0.44 -1.88
N ILE A 121 3.38 -0.28 -2.61
CA ILE A 121 3.01 -1.65 -2.24
C ILE A 121 4.18 -2.62 -2.39
N LEU A 122 5.01 -2.47 -3.41
CA LEU A 122 6.19 -3.31 -3.61
C LEU A 122 7.31 -3.03 -2.58
N ILE A 123 7.53 -1.76 -2.23
CA ILE A 123 8.58 -1.34 -1.29
C ILE A 123 8.20 -1.68 0.16
N SER A 124 6.95 -1.50 0.54
CA SER A 124 6.49 -1.66 1.93
C SER A 124 6.87 -2.99 2.59
N PRO A 125 6.62 -4.19 2.00
CA PRO A 125 6.98 -5.45 2.66
C PRO A 125 8.50 -5.58 2.85
N ILE A 126 9.31 -5.03 1.93
CA ILE A 126 10.77 -5.01 2.06
C ILE A 126 11.16 -4.15 3.25
N CYS A 127 10.62 -2.94 3.35
CA CYS A 127 10.86 -2.01 4.44
C CYS A 127 10.43 -2.57 5.81
N VAL A 128 9.24 -3.18 5.89
CA VAL A 128 8.75 -3.81 7.11
C VAL A 128 9.66 -4.96 7.54
N ARG A 129 10.05 -5.85 6.62
CA ARG A 129 10.99 -6.94 6.94
C ARG A 129 12.32 -6.42 7.44
N TRP A 130 12.85 -5.37 6.84
CA TRP A 130 14.07 -4.70 7.30
C TRP A 130 13.91 -4.10 8.71
N ALA A 131 12.81 -3.39 8.97
CA ALA A 131 12.54 -2.81 10.28
C ALA A 131 12.42 -3.88 11.39
N VAL A 132 11.75 -5.00 11.09
CA VAL A 132 11.63 -6.14 12.01
C VAL A 132 12.99 -6.79 12.28
N GLN A 133 13.80 -7.04 11.24
CA GLN A 133 15.14 -7.61 11.41
C GLN A 133 16.07 -6.68 12.20
N ALA A 134 15.97 -5.36 11.98
CA ALA A 134 16.74 -4.37 12.72
C ALA A 134 16.41 -4.40 14.22
N ARG A 135 15.14 -4.65 14.58
CA ARG A 135 14.71 -4.86 15.98
C ARG A 135 15.31 -6.13 16.56
N GLN A 136 15.26 -7.23 15.83
CA GLN A 136 15.79 -8.53 16.28
C GLN A 136 17.29 -8.48 16.56
N ARG A 137 18.07 -7.78 15.73
CA ARG A 137 19.53 -7.60 15.92
C ARG A 137 19.92 -6.80 17.17
N LYS A 138 19.01 -5.99 17.71
CA LYS A 138 19.26 -5.24 18.95
C LYS A 138 18.91 -6.07 20.20
N ASN A 139 18.00 -7.03 20.08
CA ASN A 139 17.50 -7.86 21.18
C ASN A 139 18.25 -9.19 21.35
N GLY A 140 19.22 -9.50 20.48
CA GLY A 140 20.15 -10.63 20.62
C GLY A 140 21.56 -10.11 20.92
#